data_AF-A0A2G9GH50-F1
#
_entry.id   AF-A0A2G9GH50-F1
#
_cell.length_a   1.000
_cell.length_b   1.000
_cell.length_c   1.000
_cell.angle_alpha   90.00
_cell.angle_beta   90.00
_cell.angle_gamma   90.00
#
_symmetry.space_group_name_H-M   'P 1'
#
loop_
_entity.id
_entity.type
_entity.pdbx_description
1 polymer ?
#
loop_
_entity_poly.entity_id
_entity_poly.type
_entity_poly.pdbx_seq_one_letter_code
_entity_poly.pdbx_strand_id
1 'polypeptide(L)'
;MSLHHFDKVDPIFPNMDRFESTRHLMKAAAVDQFRMLQQTICHHRQSNWSFSISWGYSAHIYEKIMPRSYLQNPIETFKTWSSTPRPRPHYMFNTRLPSDDPCEAPHVFFLERVERTSMEILTTYSRVWSRGLPRCWRNASHNADFISEVHVFSPATKRKEMDRCECCDVVRANGTRAELKFRECLINEIIA
;
A
#
# COMPACT_ATOMS: atom_id res chain seq x y z
N MET A 1 0.37 13.06 8.55
CA MET A 1 0.46 13.52 7.15
C MET A 1 -0.75 14.41 6.88
N SER A 2 -0.58 15.60 6.33
CA SER A 2 -1.69 16.44 5.89
C SER A 2 -1.69 16.52 4.35
N LEU A 3 -2.81 16.17 3.73
CA LEU A 3 -3.01 16.38 2.29
C LEU A 3 -3.53 17.80 2.08
N HIS A 4 -2.80 18.58 1.29
CA HIS A 4 -3.11 19.97 0.99
C HIS A 4 -2.72 20.25 -0.47
N HIS A 5 -3.32 21.27 -1.07
CA HIS A 5 -3.11 21.68 -2.47
C HIS A 5 -3.53 20.65 -3.55
N PHE A 6 -4.71 20.04 -3.40
CA PHE A 6 -5.28 19.14 -4.42
C PHE A 6 -5.42 19.80 -5.81
N ASP A 7 -5.47 21.13 -5.88
CA ASP A 7 -5.54 21.94 -7.10
C ASP A 7 -4.19 22.04 -7.85
N LYS A 8 -3.07 21.69 -7.19
CA LYS A 8 -1.71 21.87 -7.71
C LYS A 8 -0.96 20.58 -7.93
N VAL A 9 -1.35 19.51 -7.24
CA VAL A 9 -0.74 18.18 -7.41
C VAL A 9 -1.39 17.41 -8.56
N ASP A 10 -0.68 16.39 -9.04
CA ASP A 10 -1.26 15.38 -9.91
C ASP A 10 -2.40 14.64 -9.14
N PRO A 11 -3.44 14.11 -9.83
CA PRO A 11 -4.48 13.32 -9.19
C PRO A 11 -3.91 12.19 -8.32
N ILE A 12 -4.51 11.94 -7.15
CA ILE A 12 -4.07 10.91 -6.18
C ILE A 12 -4.19 9.51 -6.81
N PHE A 13 -5.26 9.30 -7.58
CA PHE A 13 -5.55 8.07 -8.26
C PHE A 13 -5.38 8.27 -9.76
N PRO A 14 -4.77 7.31 -10.46
CA PRO A 14 -4.65 7.37 -11.91
C PRO A 14 -6.02 7.28 -12.59
N ASN A 15 -6.07 7.73 -13.85
CA ASN A 15 -7.28 7.72 -14.69
C ASN A 15 -8.48 8.50 -14.10
N MET A 16 -8.22 9.40 -13.14
CA MET A 16 -9.20 10.31 -12.58
C MET A 16 -8.67 11.74 -12.69
N ASP A 17 -9.57 12.72 -12.74
CA ASP A 17 -9.18 14.12 -12.50
C ASP A 17 -8.98 14.38 -11.00
N ARG A 18 -8.53 15.59 -10.66
CA ARG A 18 -8.26 16.00 -9.27
C ARG A 18 -9.50 15.92 -8.37
N PHE A 19 -10.67 16.29 -8.90
CA PHE A 19 -11.91 16.32 -8.14
C PHE A 19 -12.42 14.91 -7.87
N GLU A 20 -12.55 14.09 -8.91
CA GLU A 20 -12.97 12.70 -8.79
C GLU A 20 -12.01 11.89 -7.93
N SER A 21 -10.70 12.12 -8.07
CA SER A 21 -9.69 11.47 -7.24
C SER A 21 -9.82 11.84 -5.76
N THR A 22 -10.05 13.11 -5.44
CA THR A 22 -10.29 13.57 -4.06
C THR A 22 -11.58 12.95 -3.51
N ARG A 23 -12.65 12.97 -4.30
CA ARG A 23 -13.94 12.37 -3.93
C ARG A 23 -13.81 10.87 -3.70
N HIS A 24 -13.00 10.17 -4.49
CA HIS A 24 -12.71 8.75 -4.34
C HIS A 24 -11.99 8.45 -3.01
N LEU A 25 -10.99 9.26 -2.66
CA LEU A 25 -10.31 9.15 -1.36
C LEU A 25 -11.31 9.37 -0.20
N MET A 26 -12.19 10.36 -0.32
CA MET A 26 -13.19 10.66 0.70
C MET A 26 -14.24 9.56 0.85
N LYS A 27 -14.55 8.78 -0.20
CA LYS A 27 -15.41 7.58 -0.09
C LYS A 27 -14.78 6.54 0.84
N ALA A 28 -13.47 6.29 0.72
CA ALA A 28 -12.76 5.38 1.61
C ALA A 28 -12.75 5.91 3.05
N ALA A 29 -12.47 7.21 3.23
CA ALA A 29 -12.47 7.85 4.55
C ALA A 29 -13.84 7.80 5.24
N ALA A 30 -14.93 7.93 4.47
CA ALA A 30 -16.29 7.81 5.00
C ALA A 30 -16.60 6.39 5.51
N VAL A 31 -15.97 5.37 4.92
CA VAL A 31 -16.12 3.97 5.36
C VAL A 31 -15.31 3.70 6.63
N ASP A 32 -14.05 4.15 6.67
CA ASP A 32 -13.19 4.00 7.84
C ASP A 32 -12.04 5.03 7.90
N GLN A 33 -12.34 6.17 8.51
CA GLN A 33 -11.37 7.24 8.74
C GLN A 33 -10.17 6.84 9.61
N PHE A 34 -10.30 5.84 10.50
CA PHE A 34 -9.24 5.50 11.44
C PHE A 34 -8.09 4.75 10.78
N ARG A 35 -8.39 4.00 9.71
CA ARG A 35 -7.40 3.26 8.92
C ARG A 35 -6.82 4.09 7.77
N MET A 36 -7.38 5.25 7.45
CA MET A 36 -6.93 6.06 6.30
C MET A 36 -5.42 6.30 6.32
N LEU A 37 -4.77 5.90 5.22
CA LEU A 37 -3.34 6.03 4.98
C LEU A 37 -2.44 5.34 6.01
N GLN A 38 -3.00 4.52 6.90
CA GLN A 38 -2.22 3.68 7.78
C GLN A 38 -1.59 2.54 6.97
N GLN A 39 -0.31 2.29 7.23
CA GLN A 39 0.45 1.26 6.55
C GLN A 39 0.44 -0.03 7.36
N THR A 40 0.02 -1.11 6.70
CA THR A 40 0.06 -2.48 7.22
C THR A 40 0.96 -3.32 6.33
N ILE A 41 1.89 -4.07 6.92
CA ILE A 41 2.90 -4.86 6.19
C ILE A 41 2.71 -6.34 6.52
N CYS A 42 2.64 -7.17 5.48
CA CYS A 42 2.40 -8.62 5.58
C CYS A 42 3.48 -9.36 4.81
N HIS A 43 3.93 -10.50 5.33
CA HIS A 43 4.89 -11.35 4.64
C HIS A 43 4.26 -12.67 4.25
N HIS A 44 4.38 -13.04 2.97
CA HIS A 44 3.98 -14.34 2.48
C HIS A 44 5.24 -15.17 2.22
N ARG A 45 5.61 -15.99 3.21
CA ARG A 45 6.87 -16.76 3.18
C ARG A 45 6.89 -17.82 2.10
N GLN A 46 5.73 -18.38 1.74
CA GLN A 46 5.62 -19.42 0.71
C GLN A 46 6.09 -18.92 -0.66
N SER A 47 5.82 -17.64 -1.00
CA SER A 47 6.26 -17.02 -2.25
C SER A 47 7.44 -16.06 -2.09
N ASN A 48 7.97 -15.91 -0.87
CA ASN A 48 8.95 -14.89 -0.50
C ASN A 48 8.51 -13.46 -0.87
N TRP A 49 7.24 -13.13 -0.68
CA TRP A 49 6.70 -11.80 -0.98
C TRP A 49 6.46 -10.95 0.26
N SER A 50 6.60 -9.64 0.10
CA SER A 50 6.11 -8.67 1.09
C SER A 50 4.99 -7.84 0.50
N PHE A 51 3.94 -7.66 1.27
CA PHE A 51 2.84 -6.76 0.97
C PHE A 51 2.97 -5.53 1.86
N SER A 52 2.81 -4.35 1.27
CA SER A 52 2.72 -3.09 2.02
C SER A 52 1.45 -2.38 1.57
N ILE A 53 0.46 -2.34 2.46
CA ILE A 53 -0.87 -1.80 2.18
C ILE A 53 -1.01 -0.46 2.89
N SER A 54 -1.19 0.62 2.14
CA SER A 54 -1.60 1.93 2.66
C SER A 54 -3.10 2.06 2.51
N TRP A 55 -3.84 1.81 3.59
CA TRP A 55 -5.29 1.60 3.49
C TRP A 55 -6.01 2.84 2.93
N GLY A 56 -6.89 2.62 1.97
CA GLY A 56 -7.62 3.69 1.27
C GLY A 56 -6.81 4.43 0.21
N TYR A 57 -5.58 3.98 -0.10
CA TYR A 57 -4.74 4.60 -1.15
C TYR A 57 -4.12 3.56 -2.10
N SER A 58 -3.14 2.79 -1.63
CA SER A 58 -2.37 1.90 -2.50
C SER A 58 -1.93 0.61 -1.81
N ALA A 59 -1.67 -0.41 -2.62
CA ALA A 59 -1.07 -1.66 -2.20
C ALA A 59 0.19 -1.93 -3.02
N HIS A 60 1.24 -2.41 -2.35
CA HIS A 60 2.52 -2.75 -2.96
C HIS A 60 2.84 -4.22 -2.74
N ILE A 61 3.32 -4.90 -3.79
CA ILE A 61 3.87 -6.26 -3.70
C ILE A 61 5.36 -6.22 -4.04
N TYR A 62 6.20 -6.72 -3.15
CA TYR A 62 7.63 -6.91 -3.36
C TYR A 62 7.90 -8.39 -3.53
N GLU A 63 8.65 -8.75 -4.56
CA GLU A 63 9.09 -10.13 -4.84
C GLU A 63 10.26 -10.56 -3.94
N LYS A 64 10.32 -10.02 -2.71
CA LYS A 64 11.33 -10.29 -1.69
C LYS A 64 10.72 -10.07 -0.31
N ILE A 65 11.18 -10.84 0.69
CA ILE A 65 10.94 -10.54 2.10
C ILE A 65 11.75 -9.29 2.47
N MET A 66 11.06 -8.17 2.56
CA MET A 66 11.60 -6.86 2.87
C MET A 66 11.43 -6.61 4.37
N PRO A 67 12.47 -6.14 5.08
CA PRO A 67 12.35 -5.75 6.48
C PRO A 67 11.31 -4.66 6.64
N ARG A 68 10.48 -4.73 7.70
CA ARG A 68 9.49 -3.69 7.98
C ARG A 68 10.12 -2.30 8.16
N SER A 69 11.29 -2.21 8.78
CA SER A 69 12.04 -0.96 8.94
C SER A 69 12.40 -0.29 7.61
N TYR A 70 12.63 -1.08 6.56
CA TYR A 70 12.86 -0.57 5.21
C TYR A 70 11.56 -0.09 4.56
N LEU A 71 10.47 -0.86 4.69
CA LEU A 71 9.17 -0.54 4.08
C LEU A 71 8.44 0.62 4.77
N GLN A 72 8.73 0.87 6.05
CA GLN A 72 8.23 2.03 6.81
C GLN A 72 8.74 3.36 6.24
N ASN A 73 9.88 3.36 5.55
CA ASN A 73 10.34 4.51 4.80
C ASN A 73 9.62 4.52 3.44
N PRO A 74 8.69 5.45 3.20
CA PRO A 74 7.94 5.50 1.96
C PRO A 74 8.87 5.84 0.78
N ILE A 75 8.51 5.37 -0.41
CA ILE A 75 9.12 5.80 -1.66
C ILE A 75 8.78 7.28 -1.84
N GLU A 76 9.78 8.09 -2.17
CA GLU A 76 9.63 9.52 -2.50
C GLU A 76 8.88 9.68 -3.84
N THR A 77 7.55 9.61 -3.79
CA THR A 77 6.66 9.83 -4.93
C THR A 77 6.10 11.26 -4.99
N PHE A 78 6.33 12.05 -3.94
CA PHE A 78 5.94 13.45 -3.86
C PHE A 78 6.98 14.37 -4.52
N LYS A 79 6.51 15.51 -5.03
CA LYS A 79 7.35 16.53 -5.68
C LYS A 79 7.44 17.76 -4.77
N THR A 80 8.62 18.36 -4.73
CA THR A 80 8.82 19.64 -4.04
C THR A 80 8.14 20.77 -4.81
N TRP A 81 7.61 21.77 -4.10
CA TRP A 81 7.01 22.96 -4.73
C TRP A 81 8.02 23.83 -5.48
N SER A 82 9.26 23.89 -4.98
CA SER A 82 10.33 24.72 -5.56
C SER A 82 10.88 24.06 -6.82
N SER A 83 10.86 24.78 -7.94
CA SER A 83 11.55 24.36 -9.17
C SER A 83 13.06 24.49 -9.06
N THR A 84 13.56 25.29 -8.12
CA THR A 84 14.99 25.39 -7.83
C THR A 84 15.46 24.28 -6.90
N PRO A 85 16.55 23.56 -7.24
CA PRO A 85 17.12 22.54 -6.38
C PRO A 85 17.53 23.14 -5.04
N ARG A 86 16.90 22.71 -3.96
CA ARG A 86 17.35 23.01 -2.60
C ARG A 86 18.19 21.84 -2.08
N PRO A 87 19.15 22.09 -1.18
CA PRO A 87 19.81 20.99 -0.46
C PRO A 87 18.78 20.18 0.32
N ARG A 88 18.93 18.86 0.34
CA ARG A 88 18.12 17.94 1.17
C ARG A 88 18.41 18.18 2.67
N PRO A 89 17.48 17.84 3.59
CA PRO A 89 16.19 17.16 3.37
C PRO A 89 15.04 18.09 2.96
N HIS A 90 14.14 17.60 2.11
CA HIS A 90 12.95 18.33 1.68
C HIS A 90 11.70 18.08 2.54
N TYR A 91 11.71 16.99 3.33
CA TYR A 91 10.56 16.51 4.08
C TYR A 91 10.97 16.25 5.54
N MET A 92 9.99 16.32 6.44
CA MET A 92 10.20 16.12 7.89
C MET A 92 10.31 14.65 8.30
N PHE A 93 10.37 13.72 7.34
CA PHE A 93 10.45 12.28 7.56
C PHE A 93 11.41 11.64 6.57
N ASN A 94 11.94 10.48 6.94
CA ASN A 94 12.85 9.73 6.09
C ASN A 94 12.09 9.10 4.92
N THR A 95 12.67 9.25 3.74
CA THR A 95 12.15 8.72 2.49
C THR A 95 13.20 7.83 1.86
N ARG A 96 12.78 6.94 0.97
CA ARG A 96 13.72 6.23 0.09
C ARG A 96 13.45 6.61 -1.35
N LEU A 97 14.52 6.63 -2.14
CA LEU A 97 14.39 6.93 -3.56
C LEU A 97 13.74 5.74 -4.30
N PRO A 98 13.02 6.03 -5.40
CA PRO A 98 12.68 4.98 -6.36
C PRO A 98 13.94 4.22 -6.78
N SER A 99 13.81 2.90 -6.91
CA SER A 99 14.90 2.00 -7.29
C SER A 99 14.51 1.29 -8.58
N ASP A 100 15.47 1.12 -9.49
CA ASP A 100 15.30 0.32 -10.71
C ASP A 100 15.64 -1.17 -10.47
N ASP A 101 16.04 -1.54 -9.25
CA ASP A 101 16.21 -2.95 -8.86
C ASP A 101 14.83 -3.64 -8.80
N PRO A 102 14.59 -4.69 -9.62
CA PRO A 102 13.35 -5.48 -9.58
C PRO A 102 12.95 -6.02 -8.20
N CYS A 103 13.91 -6.23 -7.31
CA CYS A 103 13.67 -6.74 -5.95
C CYS A 103 13.30 -5.63 -4.95
N GLU A 104 13.58 -4.37 -5.27
CA GLU A 104 13.27 -3.19 -4.44
C GLU A 104 12.14 -2.33 -5.00
N ALA A 105 11.85 -2.47 -6.30
CA ALA A 105 10.74 -1.86 -7.00
C ALA A 105 9.46 -2.70 -6.86
N PRO A 106 8.40 -2.20 -6.18
CA PRO A 106 7.17 -2.95 -6.02
C PRO A 106 6.33 -3.00 -7.29
N HIS A 107 5.46 -4.00 -7.35
CA HIS A 107 4.22 -3.88 -8.14
C HIS A 107 3.26 -2.96 -7.40
N VAL A 108 2.75 -1.93 -8.08
CA VAL A 108 1.89 -0.90 -7.48
C VAL A 108 0.44 -1.08 -7.91
N PHE A 109 -0.46 -1.06 -6.93
CA PHE A 109 -1.89 -1.16 -7.09
C PHE A 109 -2.55 0.04 -6.41
N PHE A 110 -3.64 0.55 -6.98
CA PHE A 110 -4.37 1.71 -6.47
C PHE A 110 -5.75 1.31 -6.00
N LEU A 111 -6.29 2.03 -5.02
CA LEU A 111 -7.64 1.79 -4.54
C LEU A 111 -8.64 1.90 -5.70
N GLU A 112 -9.34 0.81 -5.97
CA GLU A 112 -10.41 0.76 -6.96
C GLU A 112 -11.77 1.00 -6.30
N ARG A 113 -12.05 0.31 -5.19
CA ARG A 113 -13.30 0.46 -4.44
C ARG A 113 -13.20 -0.03 -3.01
N VAL A 114 -14.16 0.43 -2.19
CA VAL A 114 -14.36 0.02 -0.80
C VAL A 114 -15.82 -0.39 -0.63
N GLU A 115 -16.03 -1.58 -0.07
CA GLU A 115 -17.35 -2.15 0.17
C GLU A 115 -17.46 -2.56 1.64
N ARG A 116 -18.50 -2.11 2.34
CA ARG A 116 -18.72 -2.39 3.76
C ARG A 116 -19.89 -3.35 3.93
N THR A 117 -19.66 -4.44 4.64
CA THR A 117 -20.70 -5.35 5.14
C THR A 117 -20.93 -5.12 6.64
N SER A 118 -21.82 -5.89 7.25
CA SER A 118 -22.07 -5.82 8.70
C SER A 118 -20.84 -6.19 9.55
N MET A 119 -20.00 -7.10 9.06
CA MET A 119 -18.86 -7.64 9.83
C MET A 119 -17.49 -7.22 9.29
N GLU A 120 -17.37 -7.01 7.98
CA GLU A 120 -16.08 -6.77 7.33
C GLU A 120 -16.16 -5.63 6.30
N ILE A 121 -15.03 -5.00 6.04
CA ILE A 121 -14.81 -4.04 4.97
C ILE A 121 -13.87 -4.70 3.95
N LEU A 122 -14.35 -4.87 2.73
CA LEU A 122 -13.56 -5.29 1.58
C LEU A 122 -12.99 -4.05 0.90
N THR A 123 -11.68 -4.03 0.73
CA THR A 123 -10.98 -3.01 -0.04
C THR A 123 -10.29 -3.67 -1.23
N THR A 124 -10.62 -3.23 -2.44
CA THR A 124 -10.05 -3.76 -3.67
C THR A 124 -9.07 -2.75 -4.24
N TYR A 125 -7.85 -3.21 -4.53
CA TYR A 125 -6.82 -2.45 -5.23
C TYR A 125 -6.53 -3.10 -6.57
N SER A 126 -6.49 -2.31 -7.63
CA SER A 126 -6.24 -2.81 -8.99
C SER A 126 -4.92 -2.28 -9.55
N ARG A 127 -4.28 -3.10 -10.38
CA ARG A 127 -3.08 -2.72 -11.12
C ARG A 127 -3.50 -1.91 -12.32
N VAL A 128 -2.92 -0.72 -12.47
CA VAL A 128 -3.25 0.18 -13.58
C VAL A 128 -2.19 0.15 -14.69
N TRP A 129 -0.92 -0.09 -14.35
CA TRP A 129 0.17 -0.31 -15.31
C TRP A 129 1.04 -1.49 -14.88
N SER A 130 1.71 -2.10 -15.86
CA SER A 130 2.75 -3.07 -15.59
C SER A 130 3.94 -2.38 -14.91
N ARG A 131 4.72 -3.14 -14.13
CA ARG A 131 5.91 -2.61 -13.44
C ARG A 131 7.00 -2.19 -14.44
N GLY A 132 7.02 -2.77 -15.64
CA GLY A 132 8.02 -2.49 -16.67
C GLY A 132 9.43 -2.99 -16.33
N LEU A 133 9.59 -3.76 -15.26
CA LEU A 133 10.84 -4.35 -14.82
C LEU A 133 10.75 -5.88 -14.88
N PRO A 134 11.88 -6.60 -15.12
CA PRO A 134 11.91 -8.06 -15.07
C PRO A 134 11.55 -8.56 -13.66
N ARG A 135 11.38 -9.87 -13.50
CA ARG A 135 11.20 -10.48 -12.17
C ARG A 135 12.44 -10.30 -11.28
N CYS A 136 12.27 -10.29 -9.97
CA CYS A 136 13.39 -10.36 -9.01
C CYS A 136 14.11 -11.72 -9.11
N TRP A 137 15.34 -11.73 -9.65
CA TRP A 137 16.08 -12.98 -9.91
C TRP A 137 16.57 -13.71 -8.66
N ARG A 138 16.78 -13.00 -7.56
CA ARG A 138 17.20 -13.62 -6.28
C ARG A 138 16.15 -14.56 -5.70
N ASN A 139 14.88 -14.40 -6.09
CA ASN A 139 13.78 -15.29 -5.73
C ASN A 139 13.30 -16.04 -6.97
N ALA A 140 14.00 -17.14 -7.29
CA ALA A 140 13.86 -17.84 -8.56
C ALA A 140 12.46 -18.43 -8.83
N SER A 141 11.56 -18.53 -7.84
CA SER A 141 10.35 -19.37 -7.90
C SER A 141 9.00 -18.65 -8.04
N HIS A 142 8.85 -17.35 -7.73
CA HIS A 142 7.52 -16.71 -7.72
C HIS A 142 7.51 -15.25 -8.24
N ASN A 143 7.01 -15.09 -9.47
CA ASN A 143 6.73 -13.78 -10.09
C ASN A 143 5.34 -13.27 -9.66
N ALA A 144 5.18 -11.98 -9.33
CA ALA A 144 3.89 -11.38 -8.96
C ALA A 144 3.20 -10.64 -10.13
N ASP A 145 3.72 -10.68 -11.36
CA ASP A 145 3.15 -10.01 -12.54
C ASP A 145 1.74 -10.46 -12.88
N PHE A 146 1.40 -11.72 -12.60
CA PHE A 146 0.07 -12.25 -12.89
C PHE A 146 -1.02 -11.71 -11.96
N ILE A 147 -0.66 -11.06 -10.85
CA ILE A 147 -1.62 -10.46 -9.92
C ILE A 147 -2.13 -9.14 -10.51
N SER A 148 -3.42 -9.10 -10.83
CA SER A 148 -4.13 -7.92 -11.31
C SER A 148 -4.84 -7.15 -10.19
N GLU A 149 -5.23 -7.85 -9.12
CA GLU A 149 -5.97 -7.26 -7.99
C GLU A 149 -5.44 -7.75 -6.63
N VAL A 150 -5.54 -6.86 -5.64
CA VAL A 150 -5.29 -7.15 -4.23
C VAL A 150 -6.56 -6.86 -3.45
N HIS A 151 -7.08 -7.86 -2.75
CA HIS A 151 -8.27 -7.78 -1.92
C HIS A 151 -7.85 -7.80 -0.46
N VAL A 152 -8.30 -6.81 0.30
CA VAL A 152 -7.98 -6.66 1.72
C VAL A 152 -9.28 -6.66 2.51
N PHE A 153 -9.42 -7.66 3.38
CA PHE A 153 -10.54 -7.79 4.31
C PHE A 153 -10.12 -7.22 5.65
N SER A 154 -10.88 -6.24 6.15
CA SER A 154 -10.63 -5.63 7.46
C SER A 154 -11.87 -5.68 8.35
N PRO A 155 -11.73 -5.82 9.68
CA PRO A 155 -12.88 -5.84 10.58
C PRO A 155 -13.67 -4.53 10.50
N ALA A 156 -14.98 -4.61 10.34
CA ALA A 156 -15.85 -3.43 10.30
C ALA A 156 -15.90 -2.70 11.66
N THR A 157 -15.55 -3.39 12.74
CA THR A 157 -15.47 -2.81 14.09
C THR A 157 -14.41 -1.73 14.14
N LYS A 158 -14.81 -0.52 14.56
CA LYS A 158 -13.89 0.60 14.77
C LYS A 158 -12.96 0.29 15.93
N ARG A 159 -11.65 0.47 15.73
CA ARG A 159 -10.68 0.38 16.83
C ARG A 159 -10.86 1.60 17.73
N LYS A 160 -10.98 1.36 19.04
CA LYS A 160 -11.09 2.44 20.05
C LYS A 160 -9.72 3.03 20.40
N GLU A 161 -8.66 2.25 20.23
CA GLU A 161 -7.28 2.64 20.47
C GLU A 161 -6.45 2.46 19.19
N MET A 162 -5.70 3.50 18.84
CA MET A 162 -4.82 3.52 17.66
C MET A 162 -3.36 3.17 17.99
N ASP A 163 -3.06 2.82 19.24
CA ASP A 163 -1.69 2.70 19.76
C ASP A 163 -0.91 1.49 19.24
N ARG A 164 -1.56 0.57 18.52
CA ARG A 164 -0.92 -0.61 17.93
C ARG A 164 -1.25 -0.73 16.46
N CYS A 165 -0.24 -0.90 15.61
CA CYS A 165 -0.45 -1.25 14.19
C CYS A 165 -1.32 -2.52 14.07
N GLU A 166 -2.09 -2.64 12.99
CA GLU A 166 -2.76 -3.90 12.66
C GLU A 166 -1.74 -4.92 12.12
N CYS A 167 -2.00 -6.19 12.40
CA CYS A 167 -1.31 -7.30 11.78
C CYS A 167 -2.17 -7.84 10.64
N CYS A 168 -1.58 -8.70 9.82
CA CYS A 168 -2.27 -9.22 8.66
C CYS A 168 -1.72 -10.57 8.24
N ASP A 169 -2.62 -11.37 7.68
CA ASP A 169 -2.29 -12.66 7.10
C ASP A 169 -2.59 -12.63 5.59
N VAL A 170 -1.71 -13.26 4.82
CA VAL A 170 -1.94 -13.49 3.39
C VAL A 170 -2.67 -14.83 3.26
N VAL A 171 -3.97 -14.75 2.95
CA VAL A 171 -4.86 -15.93 2.83
C VAL A 171 -4.62 -16.63 1.50
N ARG A 172 -4.44 -15.84 0.44
CA ARG A 172 -4.26 -16.34 -0.91
C ARG A 172 -3.33 -15.42 -1.69
N ALA A 173 -2.39 -16.00 -2.41
CA ALA A 173 -1.51 -15.28 -3.34
C ALA A 173 -1.28 -16.10 -4.62
N ASN A 174 -2.29 -16.86 -5.06
CA ASN A 174 -2.26 -17.69 -6.26
C ASN A 174 -3.35 -17.27 -7.25
N GLY A 175 -3.09 -17.46 -8.55
CA GLY A 175 -3.99 -16.95 -9.60
C GLY A 175 -3.92 -15.43 -9.71
N THR A 176 -4.88 -14.79 -10.37
CA THR A 176 -4.81 -13.35 -10.69
C THR A 176 -5.08 -12.39 -9.53
N ARG A 177 -5.37 -12.92 -8.33
CA ARG A 177 -5.78 -12.13 -7.16
C ARG A 177 -5.00 -12.53 -5.91
N ALA A 178 -4.60 -11.55 -5.12
CA ALA A 178 -4.09 -11.75 -3.78
C ALA A 178 -5.15 -11.34 -2.75
N GLU A 179 -5.35 -12.15 -1.71
CA GLU A 179 -6.29 -11.90 -0.62
C GLU A 179 -5.54 -11.81 0.71
N LEU A 180 -5.76 -10.71 1.42
CA LEU A 180 -5.16 -10.42 2.71
C LEU A 180 -6.25 -10.14 3.73
N LYS A 181 -6.02 -10.57 4.97
CA LYS A 181 -6.93 -10.31 6.09
C LYS A 181 -6.22 -9.51 7.17
N PHE A 182 -6.74 -8.34 7.50
CA PHE A 182 -6.30 -7.56 8.65
C PHE A 182 -6.90 -8.13 9.93
N ARG A 183 -6.12 -8.12 11.00
CA ARG A 183 -6.50 -8.60 12.33
C ARG A 183 -5.72 -7.89 13.42
N GLU A 184 -6.14 -8.12 14.65
CA GLU A 184 -5.33 -7.77 15.80
C GLU A 184 -4.06 -8.62 15.84
N CYS A 185 -2.97 -7.99 16.27
CA CYS A 185 -1.70 -8.69 16.50
C CYS A 185 -1.82 -9.61 17.71
N LEU A 186 -1.24 -10.80 17.60
CA LEU A 186 -1.17 -11.73 18.73
C LEU A 186 -0.22 -11.17 19.80
N ILE A 187 -0.43 -11.58 21.05
CA ILE A 187 0.47 -11.22 22.14
C ILE A 187 1.87 -11.77 21.82
N ASN A 188 2.88 -10.89 21.83
CA ASN A 188 4.27 -11.19 21.47
C ASN A 188 4.50 -11.58 20.01
N GLU A 189 3.57 -11.28 19.10
CA GLU A 189 3.82 -11.46 17.67
C GLU A 189 4.96 -10.56 17.20
N ILE A 190 6.02 -11.18 16.68
CA ILE A 190 7.11 -10.45 16.04
C ILE A 190 6.63 -10.06 14.65
N ILE A 191 6.30 -8.79 14.50
CA ILE A 191 6.01 -8.17 13.20
C ILE A 191 7.38 -7.92 12.53
N ALA A 192 7.84 -8.90 11.74
CA ALA A 192 9.09 -8.84 10.97
C ALA A 192 9.06 -7.71 9.91
#